data_AF-A0AAU1C2C7-F1
#
_entry.id   AF-A0AAU1C2C7-F1
#
_cell.length_a   1.000
_cell.length_b   1.000
_cell.length_c   1.000
_cell.angle_alpha   90.00
_cell.angle_beta   90.00
_cell.angle_gamma   90.00
#
_symmetry.space_group_name_H-M   'P 1'
#
loop_
_entity.id
_entity.type
_entity.pdbx_description
1 polymer ?
#
loop_
_entity_poly.entity_id
_entity_poly.type
_entity_poly.pdbx_seq_one_letter_code
_entity_poly.pdbx_strand_id
1 'polypeptide(L)'
;MERFETESLALMPGQKVQARVLSHHPWGVVVVIIGYENAGLSASIDMIEQFSRTTSSHDELLALFPPIGSQIDAVIEQIRRSHPPVSVRLSIRPADLESLTWGCDFCGEPITLSPGGDALVLDSRSNDGPGSHTIISHRHCLAERIHPENTGERARALKIGKMH
;
A
#
# COMPACT_ATOMS: atom_id res chain seq x y z
N MET A 1 21.11 18.68 12.49
CA MET A 1 20.49 17.91 11.40
C MET A 1 19.24 17.29 12.00
N GLU A 2 18.09 17.92 11.79
CA GLU A 2 16.81 17.44 12.29
C GLU A 2 16.53 16.09 11.63
N ARG A 3 16.43 15.06 12.46
CA ARG A 3 16.02 13.73 12.03
C ARG A 3 14.56 13.89 11.65
N PHE A 4 14.26 13.89 10.35
CA PHE A 4 12.90 13.64 9.90
C PHE A 4 12.55 12.23 10.39
N GLU A 5 11.99 12.14 11.60
CA GLU A 5 11.11 11.04 11.90
C GLU A 5 10.01 11.16 10.88
N THR A 6 10.02 10.29 9.86
CA THR A 6 8.82 10.09 9.06
C THR A 6 7.73 9.90 10.10
N GLU A 7 6.83 10.88 10.27
CA GLU A 7 5.63 10.68 11.07
C GLU A 7 5.12 9.33 10.59
N SER A 8 5.03 8.39 11.53
CA SER A 8 4.64 7.03 11.20
C SER A 8 3.19 7.13 10.78
N LEU A 9 2.96 7.48 9.51
CA LEU A 9 1.66 7.48 8.87
C LEU A 9 1.14 6.08 9.16
N ALA A 10 0.10 6.00 9.99
CA ALA A 10 -0.56 4.75 10.35
C ALA A 10 -1.37 4.21 9.15
N LEU A 11 -0.73 4.18 7.99
CA LEU A 11 -1.20 3.72 6.70
C LEU A 11 -0.36 2.51 6.33
N MET A 12 -1.03 1.41 6.07
CA MET A 12 -0.41 0.15 5.68
C MET A 12 -1.00 -0.34 4.34
N PRO A 13 -0.20 -0.94 3.45
CA PRO A 13 -0.75 -1.69 2.32
C PRO A 13 -1.80 -2.71 2.79
N GLY A 14 -2.89 -2.84 2.05
CA GLY A 14 -4.05 -3.68 2.39
C GLY A 14 -5.07 -3.01 3.32
N GLN A 15 -4.77 -1.85 3.89
CA GLN A 15 -5.72 -1.10 4.73
C GLN A 15 -6.84 -0.50 3.88
N LYS A 16 -8.09 -0.70 4.31
CA LYS A 16 -9.25 -0.03 3.72
C LYS A 16 -9.34 1.41 4.22
N VAL A 17 -9.62 2.32 3.30
CA VAL A 17 -9.76 3.76 3.57
C VAL A 17 -10.94 4.34 2.81
N GLN A 18 -11.41 5.48 3.27
CA GLN A 18 -12.30 6.36 2.52
C GLN A 18 -11.47 7.45 1.86
N ALA A 19 -11.74 7.75 0.60
CA ALA A 19 -11.08 8.84 -0.11
C ALA A 19 -12.09 9.74 -0.81
N ARG A 20 -11.76 11.02 -0.97
CA ARG A 20 -12.53 11.97 -1.78
C ARG A 20 -11.77 12.33 -3.04
N VAL A 21 -12.44 12.24 -4.18
CA VAL A 21 -11.86 12.58 -5.49
C VAL A 21 -11.67 14.08 -5.61
N LEU A 22 -10.45 14.52 -5.92
CA LEU A 22 -10.10 15.93 -6.07
C LEU A 22 -10.04 16.36 -7.53
N SER A 23 -9.39 15.57 -8.38
CA SER A 23 -9.21 15.89 -9.79
C SER A 23 -9.04 14.65 -10.64
N HIS A 24 -9.32 14.81 -11.93
CA HIS A 24 -9.05 13.81 -12.96
C HIS A 24 -7.78 14.14 -13.71
N HIS A 25 -7.09 13.09 -14.15
CA HIS A 25 -5.93 13.13 -15.03
C HIS A 25 -6.07 12.03 -16.10
N PRO A 26 -5.36 12.12 -17.23
CA PRO A 26 -5.46 11.10 -18.27
C PRO A 26 -5.11 9.68 -17.81
N TRP A 27 -4.27 9.55 -16.78
CA TRP A 27 -3.85 8.27 -16.21
C TRP A 27 -4.75 7.78 -15.07
N GLY A 28 -5.55 8.66 -14.45
CA GLY A 28 -6.32 8.30 -13.27
C GLY A 28 -6.83 9.49 -12.47
N VAL A 29 -6.93 9.35 -11.16
CA VAL A 29 -7.50 10.40 -10.30
C VAL A 29 -6.61 10.69 -9.11
N VAL A 30 -6.56 11.97 -8.73
CA VAL A 30 -5.97 12.42 -7.47
C VAL A 30 -7.06 12.49 -6.42
N VAL A 31 -6.75 12.01 -5.24
CA VAL A 31 -7.70 11.91 -4.13
C VAL A 31 -7.08 12.44 -2.84
N VAL A 32 -7.93 12.72 -1.86
CA VAL A 32 -7.50 12.90 -0.47
C VAL A 32 -8.05 11.76 0.36
N ILE A 33 -7.21 11.15 1.18
CA ILE A 33 -7.63 10.12 2.14
C ILE A 33 -8.27 10.84 3.33
N ILE A 34 -9.51 10.46 3.65
CA ILE A 34 -10.25 11.08 4.75
C ILE A 34 -9.53 10.79 6.08
N GLY A 35 -9.28 11.85 6.86
CA GLY A 35 -8.52 11.80 8.11
C GLY A 35 -7.00 11.97 7.95
N TYR A 36 -6.50 12.13 6.71
CA TYR A 36 -5.08 12.34 6.41
C TYR A 36 -4.86 13.58 5.51
N GLU A 37 -5.77 14.55 5.55
CA GLU A 37 -5.78 15.71 4.66
C GLU A 37 -4.51 16.57 4.77
N ASN A 38 -3.91 16.65 5.96
CA ASN A 38 -2.74 17.48 6.25
C ASN A 38 -1.46 16.65 6.51
N ALA A 39 -1.47 15.37 6.14
CA ALA A 39 -0.43 14.42 6.55
C ALA A 39 0.82 14.42 5.64
N GLY A 40 1.02 15.48 4.84
CA GLY A 40 2.18 15.60 3.95
C GLY A 40 2.27 14.51 2.87
N LEU A 41 1.15 13.92 2.48
CA LEU A 41 1.08 12.85 1.48
C LEU A 41 0.30 13.27 0.22
N SER A 42 0.61 12.61 -0.88
CA SER A 42 -0.14 12.67 -2.13
C SER A 42 -0.76 11.30 -2.39
N ALA A 43 -2.09 11.25 -2.57
CA ALA A 43 -2.81 10.02 -2.84
C ALA A 43 -3.44 10.02 -4.24
N SER A 44 -3.36 8.88 -4.93
CA SER A 44 -3.93 8.73 -6.26
C SER A 44 -4.42 7.31 -6.54
N ILE A 45 -5.24 7.18 -7.58
CA ILE A 45 -5.68 5.91 -8.16
C ILE A 45 -5.25 5.92 -9.63
N ASP A 46 -4.44 4.95 -10.04
CA ASP A 46 -4.06 4.76 -11.44
C ASP A 46 -5.14 3.93 -12.15
N MET A 47 -6.05 4.64 -12.83
CA MET A 47 -7.21 4.02 -13.47
C MET A 47 -6.80 3.19 -14.70
N ILE A 48 -5.75 3.61 -15.41
CA ILE A 48 -5.22 2.85 -16.54
C ILE A 48 -4.62 1.53 -16.04
N GLU A 49 -3.74 1.57 -15.03
CA GLU A 49 -3.10 0.38 -14.47
C GLU A 49 -4.15 -0.63 -13.96
N GLN A 50 -5.23 -0.14 -13.33
CA GLN A 50 -6.25 -0.99 -12.73
C GLN A 50 -7.24 -1.60 -13.73
N PHE A 51 -7.66 -0.85 -14.75
CA PHE A 51 -8.82 -1.24 -15.57
C PHE A 51 -8.54 -1.42 -17.07
N SER A 52 -7.38 -0.98 -17.58
CA SER A 52 -7.10 -1.06 -19.03
C SER A 52 -7.15 -2.48 -19.60
N ARG A 53 -6.90 -3.51 -18.78
CA ARG A 53 -6.96 -4.92 -19.19
C ARG A 53 -8.37 -5.50 -19.20
N THR A 54 -9.31 -4.86 -18.52
CA THR A 54 -10.70 -5.32 -18.38
C THR A 54 -11.68 -4.52 -19.23
N THR A 55 -11.25 -3.36 -19.75
CA THR A 55 -12.04 -2.51 -20.64
C THR A 55 -11.69 -2.76 -22.10
N SER A 56 -12.69 -2.70 -22.99
CA SER A 56 -12.53 -2.91 -24.43
C SER A 56 -12.31 -1.61 -25.22
N SER A 57 -12.53 -0.45 -24.60
CA SER A 57 -12.38 0.86 -25.25
C SER A 57 -11.98 1.97 -24.26
N HIS A 58 -11.53 3.11 -24.80
CA HIS A 58 -11.20 4.29 -23.99
C HIS A 58 -12.43 4.91 -23.32
N ASP A 59 -13.57 4.96 -24.01
CA ASP A 59 -14.81 5.53 -23.45
C ASP A 59 -15.34 4.69 -22.29
N GLU A 60 -15.23 3.35 -22.40
CA GLU A 60 -15.57 2.44 -21.31
C GLU A 60 -14.66 2.66 -20.10
N LEU A 61 -13.36 2.88 -20.31
CA LEU A 61 -12.43 3.22 -19.24
C LEU A 61 -12.78 4.55 -18.57
N LEU A 62 -13.07 5.60 -19.35
CA LEU A 62 -13.45 6.91 -18.80
C LEU A 62 -14.76 6.85 -18.01
N ALA A 63 -15.71 5.99 -18.40
CA ALA A 63 -16.93 5.77 -17.65
C ALA A 63 -16.70 5.15 -16.25
N LEU A 64 -15.54 4.54 -16.00
CA LEU A 64 -15.17 4.02 -14.69
C LEU A 64 -14.56 5.07 -13.76
N PHE A 65 -14.21 6.26 -14.26
CA PHE A 65 -13.59 7.30 -13.44
C PHE A 65 -14.59 7.82 -12.39
N PRO A 66 -14.27 7.72 -11.09
CA PRO A 66 -15.14 8.24 -10.04
C PRO A 66 -15.33 9.76 -10.20
N PRO A 67 -16.55 10.32 -10.04
CA PRO A 67 -16.79 11.76 -10.21
C PRO A 67 -15.96 12.62 -9.25
N ILE A 68 -15.52 13.80 -9.70
CA ILE A 68 -14.86 14.78 -8.82
C ILE A 68 -15.80 15.16 -7.66
N GLY A 69 -15.26 15.20 -6.44
CA GLY A 69 -16.00 15.49 -5.22
C GLY A 69 -16.69 14.28 -4.59
N SER A 70 -16.80 13.15 -5.29
CA SER A 70 -17.35 11.93 -4.72
C SER A 70 -16.44 11.32 -3.66
N GLN A 71 -17.04 10.63 -2.69
CA GLN A 71 -16.35 9.81 -1.71
C GLN A 71 -16.41 8.35 -2.15
N ILE A 72 -15.30 7.64 -2.02
CA ILE A 72 -15.11 6.27 -2.49
C ILE A 72 -14.41 5.42 -1.43
N ASP A 73 -14.79 4.14 -1.39
CA ASP A 73 -14.07 3.09 -0.68
C ASP A 73 -12.85 2.69 -1.52
N ALA A 74 -11.69 2.62 -0.88
CA ALA A 74 -10.46 2.19 -1.52
C ALA A 74 -9.63 1.34 -0.56
N VAL A 75 -8.68 0.59 -1.12
CA VAL A 75 -7.62 -0.07 -0.36
C VAL A 75 -6.29 0.57 -0.69
N ILE A 76 -5.42 0.71 0.31
CA ILE A 76 -4.05 1.16 0.08
C ILE A 76 -3.31 0.05 -0.64
N GLU A 77 -2.95 0.30 -1.90
CA GLU A 77 -2.22 -0.66 -2.72
C GLU A 77 -0.72 -0.56 -2.46
N GLN A 78 -0.18 0.67 -2.52
CA GLN A 78 1.25 0.92 -2.37
C GLN A 78 1.51 2.22 -1.62
N ILE A 79 2.58 2.24 -0.81
CA ILE A 79 3.08 3.46 -0.19
C ILE A 79 4.56 3.61 -0.56
N ARG A 80 4.92 4.78 -1.10
CA ARG A 80 6.29 5.12 -1.47
C ARG A 80 6.79 6.25 -0.58
N ARG A 81 7.81 5.94 0.23
CA ARG A 81 8.43 6.82 1.23
C ARG A 81 9.88 7.16 0.90
N SER A 82 10.29 7.07 -0.36
CA SER A 82 11.67 7.34 -0.76
C SER A 82 12.04 8.82 -0.63
N HIS A 83 11.09 9.72 -0.92
CA HIS A 83 11.23 11.16 -0.80
C HIS A 83 9.88 11.79 -0.42
N PRO A 84 9.85 12.93 0.29
CA PRO A 84 8.62 13.68 0.53
C PRO A 84 8.14 14.40 -0.76
N PRO A 85 6.82 14.60 -0.93
CA PRO A 85 5.75 14.06 -0.08
C PRO A 85 5.61 12.54 -0.23
N VAL A 86 5.11 11.86 0.80
CA VAL A 86 4.83 10.42 0.72
C VAL A 86 3.78 10.20 -0.37
N SER A 87 4.05 9.27 -1.29
CA SER A 87 3.09 8.93 -2.34
C SER A 87 2.34 7.66 -1.96
N VAL A 88 1.01 7.73 -1.99
CA VAL A 88 0.11 6.61 -1.70
C VAL A 88 -0.68 6.30 -2.96
N ARG A 89 -0.60 5.05 -3.42
CA ARG A 89 -1.46 4.54 -4.48
C ARG A 89 -2.58 3.73 -3.87
N LEU A 90 -3.81 4.04 -4.27
CA LEU A 90 -5.01 3.35 -3.86
C LEU A 90 -5.56 2.48 -4.99
N SER A 91 -6.19 1.37 -4.62
CA SER A 91 -7.00 0.56 -5.53
C SER A 91 -8.47 0.64 -5.18
N ILE A 92 -9.30 0.71 -6.22
CA ILE A 92 -10.76 0.65 -6.13
C ILE A 92 -11.31 -0.60 -6.86
N ARG A 93 -10.44 -1.52 -7.27
CA ARG A 93 -10.90 -2.76 -7.90
C ARG A 93 -11.69 -3.58 -6.87
N PRO A 94 -12.86 -4.14 -7.24
CA PRO A 94 -13.65 -4.95 -6.31
C PRO A 94 -12.86 -6.09 -5.66
N ALA A 95 -12.03 -6.79 -6.44
CA ALA A 95 -11.19 -7.88 -5.92
C ALA A 95 -10.18 -7.41 -4.86
N ASP A 96 -9.58 -6.22 -5.03
CA ASP A 96 -8.60 -5.69 -4.07
C ASP A 96 -9.29 -5.18 -2.79
N LEU A 97 -10.51 -4.64 -2.92
CA LEU A 97 -11.34 -4.26 -1.79
C LEU A 97 -11.79 -5.46 -0.96
N GLU A 98 -12.00 -6.61 -1.59
CA GLU A 98 -12.29 -7.87 -0.89
C GLU A 98 -11.03 -8.43 -0.22
N SER A 99 -9.97 -8.60 -1.00
CA SER A 99 -8.70 -9.19 -0.55
C SER A 99 -7.55 -8.76 -1.45
N LEU A 100 -6.81 -7.72 -1.05
CA LEU A 100 -5.64 -7.27 -1.77
C LEU A 100 -4.53 -8.34 -1.69
N THR A 101 -4.19 -8.90 -2.84
CA THR A 101 -3.07 -9.82 -2.99
C THR A 101 -1.85 -9.12 -3.59
N TRP A 102 -0.67 -9.50 -3.13
CA TRP A 102 0.62 -9.00 -3.62
C TRP A 102 1.58 -10.16 -3.89
N GLY A 103 2.65 -9.93 -4.62
CA GLY A 103 3.73 -10.92 -4.72
C GLY A 103 4.70 -10.74 -3.56
N CYS A 104 5.04 -11.81 -2.84
CA CYS A 104 6.06 -11.74 -1.80
C CYS A 104 7.41 -11.29 -2.39
N ASP A 105 8.04 -10.26 -1.83
CA ASP A 105 9.31 -9.70 -2.33
C ASP A 105 10.50 -10.68 -2.23
N PHE A 106 10.28 -11.83 -1.60
CA PHE A 106 11.30 -12.85 -1.36
C PHE A 106 11.16 -14.11 -2.21
N CYS A 107 9.94 -14.59 -2.43
CA CYS A 107 9.70 -15.81 -3.21
C CYS A 107 8.83 -15.58 -4.45
N GLY A 108 8.23 -14.40 -4.61
CA GLY A 108 7.32 -14.07 -5.71
C GLY A 108 5.91 -14.63 -5.58
N GLU A 109 5.69 -15.60 -4.68
CA GLU A 109 4.38 -16.23 -4.51
C GLU A 109 3.33 -15.24 -3.95
N PRO A 110 2.05 -15.40 -4.32
CA PRO A 110 0.98 -14.54 -3.84
C PRO A 110 0.86 -14.52 -2.31
N ILE A 111 0.53 -13.35 -1.77
CA ILE A 111 0.34 -13.11 -0.34
C ILE A 111 -0.81 -12.13 -0.10
N THR A 112 -1.58 -12.32 0.96
CA THR A 112 -2.72 -11.46 1.27
C THR A 112 -2.33 -10.33 2.22
N LEU A 113 -2.52 -9.09 1.77
CA LEU A 113 -2.20 -7.86 2.52
C LEU A 113 -3.37 -7.35 3.38
N SER A 114 -4.61 -7.70 3.01
CA SER A 114 -5.79 -7.24 3.74
C SER A 114 -5.78 -7.70 5.22
N PRO A 115 -6.47 -6.99 6.13
CA PRO A 115 -6.54 -7.36 7.54
C PRO A 115 -6.92 -8.84 7.75
N GLY A 116 -6.17 -9.52 8.61
CA GLY A 116 -6.30 -10.98 8.80
C GLY A 116 -5.49 -11.83 7.82
N GLY A 117 -4.85 -11.21 6.83
CA GLY A 117 -3.96 -11.85 5.87
C GLY A 117 -2.64 -12.36 6.46
N ASP A 118 -1.86 -12.99 5.61
CA ASP A 118 -0.63 -13.69 5.99
C ASP A 118 0.65 -12.86 5.82
N ALA A 119 0.53 -11.66 5.27
CA ALA A 119 1.63 -10.75 5.01
C ALA A 119 2.24 -10.08 6.25
N LEU A 120 3.56 -9.88 6.17
CA LEU A 120 4.29 -8.90 6.95
C LEU A 120 4.68 -7.73 6.05
N VAL A 121 4.42 -6.52 6.55
CA VAL A 121 4.86 -5.26 5.94
C VAL A 121 5.99 -4.71 6.79
N LEU A 122 7.15 -4.48 6.17
CA LEU A 122 8.35 -3.95 6.83
C LEU A 122 8.79 -2.68 6.12
N ASP A 123 9.07 -1.61 6.86
CA ASP A 123 9.75 -0.45 6.29
C ASP A 123 11.24 -0.54 6.57
N SER A 124 12.03 -0.79 5.51
CA SER A 124 13.48 -0.74 5.55
C SER A 124 13.97 0.70 5.41
N ARG A 125 14.86 1.13 6.31
CA ARG A 125 15.41 2.49 6.37
C ARG A 125 16.93 2.43 6.29
N SER A 126 17.53 3.37 5.57
CA SER A 126 18.97 3.60 5.66
C SER A 126 19.26 4.54 6.83
N ASN A 127 20.43 4.40 7.45
CA ASN A 127 20.93 5.40 8.40
C ASN A 127 21.35 6.70 7.70
N ASP A 128 21.55 6.68 6.38
CA ASP A 128 22.08 7.80 5.60
C ASP A 128 21.00 8.79 5.15
N GLY A 129 19.73 8.52 5.40
CA GLY A 129 18.65 9.40 4.98
C GLY A 129 17.28 9.05 5.58
N PRO A 130 16.30 9.94 5.44
CA PRO A 130 14.98 9.80 6.07
C PRO A 130 14.01 8.89 5.28
N GLY A 131 14.40 8.44 4.08
CA GLY A 131 13.57 7.61 3.23
C GLY A 131 13.41 6.18 3.75
N SER A 132 12.30 5.56 3.38
CA SER A 132 12.08 4.12 3.59
C SER A 132 11.59 3.40 2.35
N HIS A 133 11.89 2.11 2.29
CA HIS A 133 11.39 1.18 1.31
C HIS A 133 10.52 0.13 2.00
N THR A 134 9.29 -0.02 1.54
CA THR A 134 8.37 -1.03 2.05
C THR A 134 8.65 -2.38 1.41
N ILE A 135 8.87 -3.39 2.25
CA ILE A 135 9.06 -4.79 1.89
C ILE A 135 7.82 -5.57 2.37
N ILE A 136 7.24 -6.36 1.48
CA ILE A 136 6.08 -7.21 1.71
C ILE A 136 6.52 -8.66 1.59
N SER A 137 6.28 -9.46 2.65
CA SER A 137 6.76 -10.84 2.68
C SER A 137 5.88 -11.80 3.45
N HIS A 138 5.99 -13.10 3.10
CA HIS A 138 5.50 -14.16 3.97
C HIS A 138 6.29 -14.19 5.26
N ARG A 139 5.61 -14.54 6.35
CA ARG A 139 6.23 -14.73 7.67
C ARG A 139 7.42 -15.70 7.62
N HIS A 140 7.27 -16.82 6.91
CA HIS A 140 8.34 -17.82 6.80
C HIS A 140 9.51 -17.30 5.95
N CYS A 141 9.25 -16.61 4.83
CA CYS A 141 10.30 -16.06 3.98
C CYS A 141 11.17 -15.04 4.71
N LEU A 142 10.57 -14.21 5.57
CA LEU A 142 11.31 -13.31 6.44
C LEU A 142 12.11 -14.09 7.49
N ALA A 143 11.48 -15.06 8.17
CA ALA A 143 12.12 -15.84 9.22
C ALA A 143 13.33 -16.65 8.74
N GLU A 144 13.38 -17.03 7.46
CA GLU A 144 14.52 -17.70 6.83
C GLU A 144 15.69 -16.75 6.50
N ARG A 145 15.40 -15.46 6.33
CA ARG A 145 16.41 -14.43 6.00
C ARG A 145 17.00 -13.75 7.22
N ILE A 146 16.35 -13.87 8.38
CA ILE A 146 16.91 -13.45 9.66
C ILE A 146 18.06 -14.40 10.05
N HIS A 147 19.17 -13.83 10.55
CA HIS A 147 20.35 -14.59 10.94
C HIS A 147 20.00 -15.82 11.79
N PRO A 148 20.55 -17.03 11.51
CA PRO A 148 20.12 -18.27 12.15
C PRO A 148 20.18 -18.25 13.68
N GLU A 149 21.19 -17.58 14.23
CA GLU A 149 21.41 -17.45 15.68
C GLU A 149 20.40 -16.51 16.37
N ASN A 150 19.72 -15.65 15.60
CA ASN A 150 18.72 -14.74 16.14
C ASN A 150 17.33 -15.42 16.23
N THR A 151 17.28 -16.49 17.02
CA THR A 151 16.10 -17.35 17.18
C THR A 151 14.86 -16.59 17.68
N GLY A 152 15.06 -15.55 18.51
CA GLY A 152 13.99 -14.70 19.02
C GLY A 152 13.29 -13.90 17.92
N GLU A 153 14.05 -13.25 17.02
CA GLU A 153 13.45 -12.51 15.91
C GLU A 153 12.78 -13.43 14.89
N ARG A 154 13.36 -14.61 14.63
CA ARG A 154 12.75 -15.63 13.78
C ARG A 154 11.39 -16.08 14.33
N ALA A 155 11.31 -16.33 15.64
CA ALA A 155 10.06 -16.67 16.31
C ALA A 155 9.05 -15.52 16.30
N ARG A 156 9.50 -14.26 16.43
CA ARG A 156 8.64 -13.07 16.32
C ARG A 156 8.04 -12.93 14.92
N ALA A 157 8.85 -13.03 13.87
CA ALA A 157 8.37 -12.97 12.49
C ALA A 157 7.23 -13.99 12.22
N LEU A 158 7.31 -15.20 12.81
CA LEU A 158 6.29 -16.23 12.66
C LEU A 158 5.00 -16.01 13.46
N LYS A 159 5.03 -15.13 14.48
CA LYS A 159 3.93 -14.88 15.42
C LYS A 159 3.25 -13.53 15.25
N ILE A 160 3.94 -12.50 14.78
CA ILE A 160 3.39 -11.14 14.68
C ILE A 160 2.08 -11.14 13.87
N GLY A 161 1.06 -10.48 14.44
CA GLY A 161 -0.27 -10.32 13.84
C GLY A 161 -1.13 -11.58 13.81
N LYS A 162 -0.68 -12.72 14.35
CA LYS A 162 -1.58 -13.88 14.56
C LYS A 162 -2.42 -13.61 15.81
N MET A 163 -3.74 -13.52 15.64
CA MET A 163 -4.66 -13.59 16.78
C MET A 163 -4.58 -15.00 17.35
N HIS A 164 -4.39 -15.10 18.67
CA HIS A 164 -4.46 -16.35 19.42
C HIS A 164 -5.92 -16.74 19.67
#